data_AF-A0A967HNH1-F1
#
_entry.id   AF-A0A967HNH1-F1
#
_cell.length_a   1.000
_cell.length_b   1.000
_cell.length_c   1.000
_cell.angle_alpha   90.00
_cell.angle_beta   90.00
_cell.angle_gamma   90.00
#
_symmetry.space_group_name_H-M   'P 1'
#
loop_
_entity.id
_entity.type
_entity.pdbx_description
1 polymer ?
#
loop_
_entity_poly.entity_id
_entity_poly.type
_entity_poly.pdbx_seq_one_letter_code
_entity_poly.pdbx_strand_id
1 'polypeptide(L)'
;MKRGIAVAALAVLTLAGCSDVGLAGNVPLTDAMRAPPPPLVAQVHPPREAGHAGVMLGGSRWVDSGLPLEIPARDLREVGAGHGHALYALRWDEPPFDRIYTRMPDGRWQG
;
A
#
# COMPACT_ATOMS: atom_id res chain seq x y z
N MET A 1 -8.26 -1.62 53.26
CA MET A 1 -8.22 -0.69 52.09
C MET A 1 -6.82 -0.45 51.49
N LYS A 2 -5.69 -0.72 52.17
CA LYS A 2 -4.33 -0.44 51.66
C LYS A 2 -3.73 -1.46 50.66
N ARG A 3 -4.36 -2.62 50.44
CA ARG A 3 -3.82 -3.69 49.57
C ARG A 3 -4.23 -3.57 48.09
N GLY A 4 -5.29 -2.82 47.77
CA GLY A 4 -5.77 -2.66 46.39
C GLY A 4 -4.88 -1.75 45.53
N ILE A 5 -4.25 -0.75 46.15
CA ILE A 5 -3.44 0.27 45.45
C ILE A 5 -2.12 -0.33 44.94
N ALA A 6 -1.53 -1.27 45.69
CA ALA A 6 -0.26 -1.91 45.31
C ALA A 6 -0.40 -2.81 44.07
N VAL A 7 -1.54 -3.49 43.91
CA VAL A 7 -1.78 -4.40 42.77
C VAL A 7 -2.05 -3.62 41.49
N ALA A 8 -2.75 -2.49 41.57
CA ALA A 8 -3.01 -1.62 40.42
C ALA A 8 -1.72 -0.96 39.90
N ALA A 9 -0.81 -0.52 40.79
CA ALA A 9 0.46 0.06 40.38
C ALA A 9 1.38 -0.95 39.66
N LEU A 10 1.33 -2.22 40.06
CA LEU A 10 2.10 -3.29 39.41
C LEU A 10 1.60 -3.60 37.99
N ALA A 11 0.28 -3.53 37.77
CA ALA A 11 -0.33 -3.77 36.45
C ALA A 11 -0.11 -2.61 35.46
N VAL A 12 -0.03 -1.36 35.93
CA VAL A 12 0.25 -0.22 35.04
C VAL A 12 1.72 -0.23 34.57
N LEU A 13 2.64 -0.70 35.40
CA LEU A 13 4.06 -0.88 35.03
C LEU A 13 4.27 -2.01 34.01
N THR A 14 3.39 -3.01 33.95
CA THR A 14 3.48 -4.09 32.95
C THR A 14 2.85 -3.72 31.61
N LEU A 15 1.85 -2.83 31.57
CA LEU A 15 1.26 -2.36 30.30
C LEU A 15 2.03 -1.19 29.66
N ALA A 16 2.77 -0.39 30.43
CA ALA A 16 3.71 0.60 29.88
C ALA A 16 5.00 -0.05 29.30
N GLY A 17 5.16 -1.35 29.52
CA GLY A 17 6.31 -2.15 29.10
C GLY A 17 6.19 -2.83 27.73
N CYS A 18 5.23 -2.44 26.88
CA CYS A 18 5.35 -2.66 25.43
C CYS A 18 6.45 -1.74 24.84
N SER A 19 7.61 -1.71 25.50
CA SER A 19 8.87 -1.31 24.90
C SER A 19 9.07 -2.20 23.68
N ASP A 20 9.53 -1.63 22.57
CA ASP A 20 10.04 -2.40 21.45
C ASP A 20 10.96 -3.50 22.02
N VAL A 21 10.53 -4.75 21.90
CA VAL A 21 11.24 -5.90 22.50
C VAL A 21 12.59 -6.14 21.82
N GLY A 22 13.00 -5.26 20.90
CA GLY A 22 14.37 -5.17 20.43
C GLY A 22 14.85 -6.51 19.90
N LEU A 23 13.95 -7.25 19.22
CA LEU A 23 14.34 -8.42 18.47
C LEU A 23 15.50 -7.99 17.57
N ALA A 24 16.60 -8.74 17.57
CA ALA A 24 17.78 -8.38 16.82
C ALA A 24 17.39 -8.16 15.34
N GLY A 25 17.44 -6.90 14.88
CA GLY A 25 16.98 -6.48 13.56
C GLY A 25 15.78 -5.52 13.52
N ASN A 26 15.09 -5.29 14.65
CA ASN A 26 14.11 -4.21 14.74
C ASN A 26 14.85 -2.86 14.71
N VAL A 27 14.51 -2.04 13.72
CA VAL A 27 14.99 -0.66 13.60
C VAL A 27 13.80 0.28 13.76
N PRO A 28 14.01 1.51 14.26
CA PRO A 28 12.96 2.51 14.30
C PRO A 28 12.29 2.68 12.93
N LEU A 29 10.98 2.94 12.89
CA LEU A 29 10.22 3.06 11.64
C LEU A 29 10.86 4.06 10.66
N THR A 30 11.35 5.19 11.18
CA THR A 30 12.02 6.22 10.39
C THR A 30 13.27 5.72 9.67
N ASP A 31 13.96 4.76 10.28
CA ASP A 31 15.18 4.16 9.76
C ASP A 31 14.84 3.00 8.82
N ALA A 32 13.84 2.17 9.17
CA ALA A 32 13.30 1.13 8.30
C ALA A 32 12.84 1.68 6.94
N MET A 33 12.16 2.83 6.94
CA MET A 33 11.69 3.48 5.71
C MET A 33 12.81 3.93 4.77
N ARG A 34 14.02 4.13 5.30
CA ARG A 34 15.20 4.59 4.54
C ARG A 34 16.16 3.45 4.23
N ALA A 35 16.03 2.32 4.92
CA ALA A 35 16.87 1.15 4.71
C ALA A 35 16.57 0.53 3.34
N PRO A 36 17.61 0.05 2.63
CA PRO A 36 17.39 -0.73 1.43
C PRO A 36 16.64 -2.03 1.77
N PRO A 37 15.75 -2.51 0.89
CA PRO A 37 15.04 -3.76 1.13
C PRO A 37 16.03 -4.93 1.24
N PRO A 38 15.72 -5.97 2.04
CA PRO A 38 16.54 -7.16 2.12
C PRO A 38 16.80 -7.79 0.74
N PRO A 39 17.94 -8.47 0.52
CA PRO A 39 18.29 -9.01 -0.80
C PRO A 39 17.24 -9.93 -1.41
N LEU A 40 16.52 -10.71 -0.59
CA LEU A 40 15.42 -11.57 -1.06
C LEU A 40 14.23 -10.74 -1.55
N VAL A 41 13.87 -9.69 -0.82
CA VAL A 41 12.79 -8.77 -1.21
C VAL A 41 13.18 -8.04 -2.50
N ALA A 42 14.43 -7.58 -2.62
CA ALA A 42 14.92 -6.92 -3.82
C ALA A 42 14.93 -7.84 -5.07
N GLN A 43 15.07 -9.15 -4.89
CA GLN A 43 15.03 -10.14 -5.99
C GLN A 43 13.61 -10.38 -6.51
N VAL A 44 12.60 -10.36 -5.65
CA VAL A 44 11.18 -10.57 -6.05
C VAL A 44 10.44 -9.27 -6.35
N HIS A 45 10.89 -8.16 -5.77
CA HIS A 45 10.34 -6.82 -5.95
C HIS A 45 11.50 -5.89 -6.36
N PRO A 46 11.86 -5.88 -7.66
CA PRO A 46 12.90 -4.97 -8.14
C PRO A 46 12.54 -3.52 -7.80
N PRO A 47 13.53 -2.65 -7.55
CA PRO A 47 13.28 -1.24 -7.27
C PRO A 47 12.37 -0.64 -8.34
N ARG A 48 11.28 0.00 -7.90
CA ARG A 48 10.34 0.69 -8.78
C ARG A 48 11.12 1.70 -9.62
N GLU A 49 11.09 1.55 -10.94
CA GLU A 49 11.81 2.46 -11.84
C GLU A 49 11.32 3.90 -11.62
N ALA A 50 12.26 4.84 -11.56
CA ALA A 50 11.97 6.27 -11.44
C ALA A 50 11.11 6.70 -12.63
N GLY A 51 9.84 7.02 -12.38
CA GLY A 51 8.86 7.29 -13.43
C GLY A 51 7.47 6.71 -13.13
N HIS A 52 7.39 5.69 -12.28
CA HIS A 52 6.11 5.16 -11.79
C HIS A 52 5.51 6.02 -10.66
N ALA A 53 5.52 7.35 -10.81
CA ALA A 53 4.68 8.22 -10.01
C ALA A 53 3.24 7.91 -10.43
N GLY A 54 2.45 7.34 -9.53
CA GLY A 54 1.07 6.98 -9.81
C GLY A 54 0.26 8.09 -10.48
N VAL A 55 -0.79 7.72 -11.21
CA VAL A 55 -1.60 8.65 -11.99
C VAL A 55 -2.53 9.49 -11.10
N MET A 56 -2.67 10.78 -11.41
CA MET A 56 -3.63 11.65 -10.71
C MET A 56 -4.99 11.62 -11.41
N LEU A 57 -6.06 11.30 -10.68
CA LEU A 57 -7.44 11.37 -11.17
C LEU A 57 -8.36 11.82 -10.03
N GLY A 58 -9.19 12.85 -10.29
CA GLY A 58 -10.13 13.36 -9.29
C GLY A 58 -9.49 13.89 -8.00
N GLY A 59 -8.24 14.36 -8.07
CA GLY A 59 -7.47 14.83 -6.91
C GLY A 59 -6.77 13.71 -6.11
N SER A 60 -6.99 12.45 -6.47
CA SER A 60 -6.35 11.28 -5.83
C SER A 60 -5.22 10.72 -6.67
N ARG A 61 -4.17 10.19 -6.01
CA ARG A 61 -3.07 9.47 -6.65
C ARG A 61 -3.36 7.97 -6.69
N TRP A 62 -3.35 7.40 -7.89
CA TRP A 62 -3.57 5.98 -8.17
C TRP A 62 -2.25 5.30 -8.49
N VAL A 63 -1.95 4.20 -7.83
CA VAL A 63 -0.67 3.50 -7.96
C VAL A 63 -0.95 2.12 -8.51
N ASP A 64 -0.37 1.78 -9.66
CA ASP A 64 -0.50 0.44 -10.22
C ASP A 64 0.00 -0.62 -9.22
N SER A 65 -0.82 -1.63 -8.97
CA SER A 65 -0.46 -2.79 -8.15
C SER A 65 0.62 -3.67 -8.79
N GLY A 66 0.80 -3.60 -10.11
CA GLY A 66 1.68 -4.51 -10.87
C GLY A 66 1.15 -5.95 -10.93
N LEU A 67 -0.07 -6.20 -10.46
CA LEU A 67 -0.70 -7.51 -10.48
C LEU A 67 -1.70 -7.60 -11.63
N PRO A 68 -1.49 -8.53 -12.58
CA PRO A 68 -2.39 -8.68 -13.71
C PRO A 68 -3.73 -9.29 -13.29
N LEU A 69 -4.80 -8.77 -13.86
CA LEU A 69 -6.20 -9.15 -13.66
C LEU A 69 -6.85 -9.44 -15.02
N GLU A 70 -7.64 -10.52 -15.05
CA GLU A 70 -8.54 -10.79 -16.18
C GLU A 70 -9.88 -10.11 -15.92
N ILE A 71 -10.12 -9.02 -16.65
CA ILE A 71 -11.38 -8.28 -16.62
C ILE A 71 -11.89 -8.20 -18.07
N PRO A 72 -13.12 -8.65 -18.36
CA PRO A 72 -13.68 -8.49 -19.69
C PRO A 72 -13.73 -7.01 -20.08
N ALA A 73 -13.17 -6.65 -21.24
CA ALA A 73 -13.10 -5.25 -21.68
C ALA A 73 -14.50 -4.57 -21.77
N ARG A 74 -15.55 -5.35 -22.00
CA ARG A 74 -16.95 -4.88 -22.01
C ARG A 74 -17.42 -4.33 -20.66
N ASP A 75 -16.78 -4.72 -19.56
CA ASP A 75 -17.12 -4.34 -18.19
C ASP A 75 -16.38 -3.06 -17.75
N LEU A 76 -15.47 -2.55 -18.58
CA LEU A 76 -14.69 -1.34 -18.33
C LEU A 76 -15.15 -0.19 -19.24
N ARG A 77 -15.03 1.04 -18.74
CA ARG A 77 -15.18 2.28 -19.52
C ARG A 77 -14.01 3.20 -19.26
N GLU A 78 -13.59 3.92 -20.28
CA GLU A 78 -12.57 4.95 -20.13
C GLU A 78 -13.12 6.11 -19.30
N VAL A 79 -12.33 6.56 -18.32
CA VAL A 79 -12.70 7.65 -17.39
C VAL A 79 -11.68 8.78 -17.39
N GLY A 80 -10.57 8.63 -18.11
CA GLY A 80 -9.55 9.67 -18.27
C GLY A 80 -8.25 9.11 -18.83
N ALA A 81 -7.20 9.93 -18.78
CA ALA A 81 -5.85 9.55 -19.17
C ALA A 81 -4.82 10.23 -18.26
N GLY A 82 -3.67 9.58 -18.03
CA GLY A 82 -2.55 10.18 -17.30
C GLY A 82 -1.26 9.41 -17.51
N HIS A 83 -0.13 10.13 -17.49
CA HIS A 83 1.20 9.60 -17.80
C HIS A 83 1.28 8.80 -19.12
N GLY A 84 0.46 9.17 -20.12
CA GLY A 84 0.42 8.49 -21.43
C GLY A 84 -0.41 7.21 -21.47
N HIS A 85 -1.10 6.87 -20.38
CA HIS A 85 -1.97 5.70 -20.29
C HIS A 85 -3.44 6.11 -20.17
N ALA A 86 -4.32 5.39 -20.88
CA ALA A 86 -5.76 5.50 -20.68
C ALA A 86 -6.15 4.84 -19.35
N LEU A 87 -7.05 5.48 -18.63
CA LEU A 87 -7.57 5.06 -17.33
C LEU A 87 -9.00 4.55 -17.49
N TYR A 88 -9.29 3.43 -16.86
CA TYR A 88 -10.59 2.77 -16.95
C TYR A 88 -11.18 2.57 -15.55
N ALA A 89 -12.50 2.59 -15.45
CA ALA A 89 -13.22 2.13 -14.26
C ALA A 89 -14.22 1.06 -14.68
N LEU A 90 -14.77 0.31 -13.71
CA LEU A 90 -15.89 -0.58 -14.03
C LEU A 90 -17.07 0.27 -14.49
N ARG A 91 -17.84 -0.25 -15.44
CA ARG A 91 -18.92 0.51 -16.09
C ARG A 91 -20.01 0.98 -15.13
N TRP A 92 -20.20 0.26 -14.03
CA TRP A 92 -21.16 0.56 -12.98
C TRP A 92 -20.59 1.42 -11.85
N ASP A 93 -19.28 1.74 -11.87
CA ASP A 93 -18.68 2.62 -10.87
C ASP A 93 -18.92 4.08 -11.26
N GLU A 94 -19.21 4.91 -10.25
CA GLU A 94 -19.35 6.37 -10.38
C GLU A 94 -18.22 7.09 -9.64
N PRO A 95 -17.87 8.35 -10.02
CA PRO A 95 -16.96 9.16 -9.23
C PRO A 95 -17.52 9.46 -7.82
N PRO A 96 -16.69 9.45 -6.76
CA PRO A 96 -15.27 9.08 -6.75
C PRO A 96 -15.08 7.57 -6.90
N PHE A 97 -14.14 7.17 -7.77
CA PHE A 97 -13.88 5.76 -8.05
C PHE A 97 -13.13 5.09 -6.89
N ASP A 98 -13.49 3.84 -6.58
CA ASP A 98 -12.76 2.99 -5.63
C ASP A 98 -11.55 2.30 -6.25
N ARG A 99 -11.61 2.03 -7.57
CA ARG A 99 -10.51 1.43 -8.32
C ARG A 99 -10.45 1.99 -9.73
N ILE A 100 -9.23 2.18 -10.21
CA ILE A 100 -8.92 2.57 -11.58
C ILE A 100 -8.04 1.50 -12.19
N TYR A 101 -8.22 1.23 -13.47
CA TYR A 101 -7.52 0.21 -14.21
C TYR A 101 -6.71 0.79 -15.36
N THR A 102 -5.51 0.27 -15.56
CA THR A 102 -4.65 0.53 -16.72
C THR A 102 -4.42 -0.77 -17.48
N ARG A 103 -4.20 -0.65 -18.79
CA ARG A 103 -3.96 -1.81 -19.65
C ARG A 103 -2.47 -2.14 -19.66
N MET A 104 -2.15 -3.40 -19.39
CA MET A 104 -0.79 -3.93 -19.42
C MET A 104 -0.35 -4.26 -20.87
N PRO A 105 0.96 -4.34 -21.15
CA PRO A 105 1.48 -4.70 -22.48
C PRO A 105 1.02 -6.07 -22.99
N ASP A 106 0.75 -7.01 -22.09
CA ASP A 106 0.24 -8.36 -22.41
C ASP A 106 -1.28 -8.40 -22.66
N GLY A 107 -1.95 -7.25 -22.60
CA GLY A 107 -3.38 -7.09 -22.83
C GLY A 107 -4.27 -7.29 -21.62
N ARG A 108 -3.72 -7.71 -20.46
CA ARG A 108 -4.45 -7.80 -19.19
C ARG A 108 -4.59 -6.43 -18.53
N TRP A 109 -5.32 -6.40 -17.41
CA TRP A 109 -5.55 -5.18 -16.64
C TRP A 109 -4.78 -5.19 -15.34
N GLN A 110 -4.45 -4.03 -14.82
CA GLN A 110 -4.00 -3.85 -13.43
C GLN A 110 -4.76 -2.66 -12.86
N GLY A 111 -4.87 -2.57 -11.54
CA GLY A 111 -5.41 -1.40 -10.86
C GLY A 111 -4.70 -1.09 -9.55
#